data_AF-A0A093QNS7-F1
#
_entry.id   AF-A0A093QNS7-F1
#
_cell.length_a   1.000
_cell.length_b   1.000
_cell.length_c   1.000
_cell.angle_alpha   90.00
_cell.angle_beta   90.00
_cell.angle_gamma   90.00
#
_symmetry.space_group_name_H-M   'P 1'
#
loop_
_entity.id
_entity.type
_entity.pdbx_description
1 polymer ?
#
loop_
_entity_poly.entity_id
_entity_poly.type
_entity_poly.pdbx_seq_one_letter_code
_entity_poly.pdbx_strand_id
1 'polypeptide(L)'
;LKGSFSIPLTFSWIYAPAPRLVVYVIFPNGKIIADSAVFSVSMCFRNKVELGFSTPETLPDSEVGLHLLAAPGSTCAVWAVDQRVLLLKPGKELSSSLIYGLFPSIYNSRYPHQVSEDDHSCGFTNSDEPDVFTAFRVKMVDLVGFWCINSFFFLQEMGLKIMSNTNIRKPRVCPTTPSTTMLQKTAIGSLLFPAEHLTMSTYQPTMFSLVSSAEEKVHKHFPKTWIWNLYSVGPSGSKNVTVTVPNTITEWKAGMFCTGRNGFGLAPISSLLVFKPFFVELTLPSSVIHGETFILKATVFNYLQRCMKIQVTLEEFTHLQLKPCKGCVYSSCLCADESKTFQWSITAEQLGPMNITISTEAVVTEELCGEEIPFVPNQGQKDTITKILLVRPEGVLVEKAHSSILCPKKGNPAQESVSLMLPLNVVEGSVRATISVTGDLMGTALQNLDHLVQMPHGCGEQNMVLFAPIVYVLQYLEKTRQLTPEIKERATGVLRNGNTRVLSFFPGYQIQLQYQHPDGSYSEFGTKDEYGNTWLTAFVVKCFVQAKPYIFLD
;
A
#
# COMPACT_ATOMS: atom_id res chain seq x y z
N LEU A 1 -0.23 38.00 42.68
CA LEU A 1 -1.26 36.95 42.84
C LEU A 1 -0.86 35.74 41.99
N LYS A 2 -1.11 34.52 42.44
CA LYS A 2 -1.08 33.31 41.60
C LYS A 2 -2.49 32.72 41.64
N GLY A 3 -3.08 32.46 40.47
CA GLY A 3 -4.37 31.79 40.34
C GLY A 3 -4.24 30.63 39.37
N SER A 4 -4.99 29.57 39.63
CA SER A 4 -5.16 28.43 38.73
C SER A 4 -6.64 28.20 38.50
N PHE A 5 -6.98 27.75 37.30
CA PHE A 5 -8.33 27.30 36.94
C PHE A 5 -8.22 25.94 36.25
N SER A 6 -9.19 25.07 36.49
CA SER A 6 -9.21 23.71 35.96
C SER A 6 -10.52 23.49 35.22
N ILE A 7 -10.44 23.19 33.92
CA ILE A 7 -11.61 22.88 33.09
C ILE A 7 -11.59 21.36 32.84
N PRO A 8 -12.53 20.58 33.40
CA PRO A 8 -12.63 19.15 33.10
C PRO A 8 -13.16 18.96 31.67
N LEU A 9 -12.42 18.21 30.85
CA LEU A 9 -12.75 17.94 29.44
C LEU A 9 -12.79 16.43 29.20
N THR A 10 -13.81 15.97 28.48
CA THR A 10 -14.03 14.55 28.16
C THR A 10 -14.13 14.35 26.65
N PHE A 11 -13.01 13.99 26.02
CA PHE A 11 -12.99 13.71 24.59
C PHE A 11 -13.57 12.32 24.28
N SER A 12 -14.63 12.29 23.46
CA SER A 12 -15.16 11.07 22.85
C SER A 12 -14.59 10.83 21.44
N TRP A 13 -14.95 9.71 20.83
CA TRP A 13 -14.55 9.33 19.46
C TRP A 13 -14.88 10.38 18.39
N ILE A 14 -15.88 11.25 18.64
CA ILE A 14 -16.30 12.35 17.73
C ILE A 14 -15.15 13.33 17.48
N TYR A 15 -14.27 13.49 18.49
CA TYR A 15 -13.20 14.47 18.50
C TYR A 15 -11.87 13.93 17.96
N ALA A 16 -11.81 12.65 17.56
CA ALA A 16 -10.61 12.04 17.00
C ALA A 16 -10.29 12.60 15.60
N PRO A 17 -9.01 12.74 15.21
CA PRO A 17 -7.82 12.29 15.93
C PRO A 17 -7.11 13.37 16.77
N ALA A 18 -7.32 14.66 16.45
CA ALA A 18 -6.53 15.75 17.01
C ALA A 18 -7.40 16.99 17.30
N PRO A 19 -8.23 16.95 18.36
CA PRO A 19 -9.10 18.07 18.67
C PRO A 19 -8.30 19.24 19.24
N ARG A 20 -8.69 20.44 18.84
CA ARG A 20 -8.08 21.69 19.29
C ARG A 20 -9.02 22.43 20.22
N LEU A 21 -8.46 23.02 21.26
CA LEU A 21 -9.14 23.87 22.22
C LEU A 21 -8.54 25.28 22.14
N VAL A 22 -9.38 26.30 22.18
CA VAL A 22 -8.97 27.68 22.52
C VAL A 22 -9.62 28.06 23.84
N VAL A 23 -8.85 28.74 24.69
CA VAL A 23 -9.36 29.47 25.85
C VAL A 23 -9.06 30.95 25.62
N TYR A 24 -10.04 31.82 25.80
CA TYR A 24 -9.87 33.27 25.70
C TYR A 24 -10.60 34.01 26.81
N VAL A 25 -10.10 35.20 27.15
CA VAL A 25 -10.66 36.10 28.17
C VAL A 25 -10.80 37.49 27.59
N ILE A 26 -12.00 38.05 27.67
CA ILE A 26 -12.31 39.44 27.31
C ILE A 26 -12.21 40.29 28.57
N PHE A 27 -11.38 41.32 28.55
CA PHE A 27 -11.22 42.26 29.67
C PHE A 27 -12.18 43.45 29.53
N PRO A 28 -12.57 44.14 30.63
CA PRO A 28 -13.46 45.31 30.59
C PRO A 28 -12.93 46.50 29.76
N ASN A 29 -11.63 46.53 29.45
CA ASN A 29 -11.00 47.50 28.56
C ASN A 29 -11.05 47.11 27.06
N GLY A 30 -11.79 46.05 26.71
CA GLY A 30 -11.94 45.59 25.33
C GLY A 30 -10.74 44.81 24.77
N LYS A 31 -9.71 44.50 25.56
CA LYS A 31 -8.58 43.65 25.11
C LYS A 31 -8.92 42.17 25.29
N ILE A 32 -8.42 41.32 24.40
CA ILE A 32 -8.62 39.86 24.45
C ILE A 32 -7.28 39.12 24.49
N ILE A 33 -7.08 38.31 25.53
CA ILE A 33 -6.00 37.31 25.60
C ILE A 33 -6.59 35.96 25.18
N ALA A 34 -5.92 35.25 24.28
CA ALA A 34 -6.27 33.89 23.87
C ALA A 34 -5.04 32.97 23.89
N ASP A 35 -5.28 31.68 24.15
CA ASP A 35 -4.29 30.60 24.12
C ASP A 35 -4.94 29.33 23.54
N SER A 36 -4.14 28.39 23.02
CA SER A 36 -4.66 27.18 22.37
C SER A 36 -3.84 25.92 22.63
N ALA A 37 -4.53 24.78 22.72
CA ALA A 37 -3.92 23.47 22.89
C ALA A 37 -4.47 22.47 21.85
N VAL A 38 -3.58 21.64 21.30
CA VAL A 38 -3.94 20.48 20.48
C VAL A 38 -3.80 19.22 21.32
N PHE A 39 -4.86 18.43 21.41
CA PHE A 39 -4.84 17.15 22.09
C PHE A 39 -4.70 16.02 21.07
N SER A 40 -4.27 14.84 21.52
CA SER A 40 -4.27 13.61 20.73
C SER A 40 -5.33 12.66 21.27
N VAL A 41 -6.22 12.17 20.41
CA VAL A 41 -7.34 11.28 20.75
C VAL A 41 -7.30 10.06 19.84
N SER A 42 -7.50 8.88 20.42
CA SER A 42 -7.40 7.62 19.69
C SER A 42 -8.39 7.55 18.52
N MET A 43 -7.91 7.05 17.37
CA MET A 43 -8.66 6.88 16.11
C MET A 43 -9.71 5.75 16.22
N CYS A 44 -10.72 5.99 17.07
CA CYS A 44 -11.77 5.06 17.43
C CYS A 44 -13.04 5.28 16.60
N PHE A 45 -13.57 4.22 16.02
CA PHE A 45 -14.86 4.27 15.34
C PHE A 45 -16.05 4.17 16.31
N ARG A 46 -17.20 4.74 15.88
CA ARG A 46 -18.49 4.71 16.59
C ARG A 46 -19.12 3.33 16.58
N ASN A 47 -19.11 2.64 15.43
CA ASN A 47 -19.52 1.26 15.33
C ASN A 47 -18.39 0.40 15.94
N LYS A 48 -18.65 -0.24 17.08
CA LYS A 48 -17.73 -1.22 17.66
C LYS A 48 -17.94 -2.54 16.95
N VAL A 49 -16.84 -3.11 16.46
CA VAL A 49 -16.82 -4.24 15.56
C VAL A 49 -15.72 -5.19 16.01
N GLU A 50 -16.03 -6.47 16.18
CA GLU A 50 -15.09 -7.49 16.65
C GLU A 50 -15.27 -8.78 15.84
N LEU A 51 -14.16 -9.43 15.50
CA LEU A 51 -14.10 -10.66 14.72
C LEU A 51 -13.31 -11.73 15.49
N GLY A 52 -13.91 -12.90 15.70
CA GLY A 52 -13.27 -14.03 16.38
C GLY A 52 -13.52 -15.35 15.65
N PHE A 53 -12.56 -16.25 15.72
CA PHE A 53 -12.78 -17.67 15.45
C PHE A 53 -13.16 -18.41 16.74
N SER A 54 -13.93 -19.49 16.64
CA SER A 54 -14.38 -20.29 17.80
C SER A 54 -13.24 -21.06 18.48
N THR A 55 -12.15 -21.32 17.76
CA THR A 55 -10.90 -21.90 18.25
C THR A 55 -9.70 -21.12 17.70
N PRO A 56 -8.55 -21.08 18.40
CA PRO A 56 -7.33 -20.43 17.90
C PRO A 56 -6.55 -21.29 16.91
N GLU A 57 -6.68 -22.61 17.02
CA GLU A 57 -6.05 -23.62 16.17
C GLU A 57 -7.10 -24.63 15.70
N THR A 58 -6.87 -25.26 14.54
CA THR A 58 -7.70 -26.34 14.01
C THR A 58 -6.99 -27.17 12.93
N LEU A 59 -7.59 -28.31 12.58
CA LEU A 59 -7.17 -29.13 11.43
C LEU A 59 -7.71 -28.56 10.09
N PRO A 60 -7.03 -28.81 8.95
CA PRO A 60 -7.57 -28.49 7.62
C PRO A 60 -8.91 -29.17 7.32
N ASP A 61 -9.76 -28.58 6.46
CA ASP A 61 -11.13 -29.05 6.10
C ASP A 61 -12.11 -29.27 7.29
N SER A 62 -11.79 -28.70 8.45
CA SER A 62 -12.70 -28.58 9.60
C SER A 62 -13.75 -27.47 9.40
N GLU A 63 -14.84 -27.51 10.16
CA GLU A 63 -15.76 -26.37 10.29
C GLU A 63 -15.44 -25.57 11.54
N VAL A 64 -15.24 -24.26 11.38
CA VAL A 64 -14.97 -23.32 12.48
C VAL A 64 -16.09 -22.30 12.56
N GLY A 65 -16.48 -21.93 13.78
CA GLY A 65 -17.41 -20.83 14.02
C GLY A 65 -16.71 -19.48 13.86
N LEU A 66 -17.16 -18.67 12.90
CA LEU A 66 -16.77 -17.27 12.78
C LEU A 66 -17.79 -16.41 13.54
N HIS A 67 -17.31 -15.69 14.55
CA HIS A 67 -18.09 -14.79 15.40
C HIS A 67 -17.93 -13.34 14.92
N LEU A 68 -19.05 -12.71 14.55
CA LEU A 68 -19.12 -11.32 14.13
C LEU A 68 -19.95 -10.52 15.14
N LEU A 69 -19.36 -9.48 15.73
CA LEU A 69 -20.06 -8.49 16.55
C LEU A 69 -20.03 -7.12 15.85
N ALA A 70 -21.18 -6.44 15.80
CA ALA A 70 -21.32 -5.08 15.25
C ALA A 70 -22.61 -4.41 15.76
N ALA A 71 -22.80 -3.11 15.51
CA ALA A 71 -24.09 -2.49 15.78
C ALA A 71 -25.25 -3.19 15.02
N PRO A 72 -26.44 -3.40 15.64
CA PRO A 72 -27.57 -4.08 15.03
C PRO A 72 -27.94 -3.56 13.62
N GLY A 73 -28.13 -4.48 12.68
CA GLY A 73 -28.43 -4.15 11.29
C GLY A 73 -27.26 -3.57 10.48
N SER A 74 -26.01 -3.64 10.98
CA SER A 74 -24.83 -3.34 10.16
C SER A 74 -24.60 -4.42 9.11
N THR A 75 -24.06 -4.04 7.95
CA THR A 75 -23.50 -4.97 6.97
C THR A 75 -21.98 -4.98 7.10
N CYS A 76 -21.41 -6.16 7.29
CA CYS A 76 -19.99 -6.39 7.53
C CYS A 76 -19.34 -7.05 6.32
N ALA A 77 -18.24 -6.48 5.83
CA ALA A 77 -17.34 -7.14 4.89
C ALA A 77 -16.27 -7.90 5.68
N VAL A 78 -16.18 -9.21 5.47
CA VAL A 78 -15.14 -10.07 6.04
C VAL A 78 -14.23 -10.56 4.92
N TRP A 79 -12.93 -10.52 5.17
CA TRP A 79 -11.91 -11.14 4.34
C TRP A 79 -11.00 -12.04 5.19
N ALA A 80 -10.45 -13.09 4.59
CA ALA A 80 -9.41 -13.92 5.20
C ALA A 80 -8.36 -14.34 4.17
N VAL A 81 -7.08 -14.16 4.50
CA VAL A 81 -5.93 -14.42 3.62
C VAL A 81 -4.81 -15.15 4.35
N ASP A 82 -3.98 -15.86 3.61
CA ASP A 82 -2.79 -16.53 4.16
C ASP A 82 -1.76 -15.46 4.61
N GLN A 83 -1.18 -15.63 5.81
CA GLN A 83 -0.15 -14.76 6.39
C GLN A 83 1.04 -14.48 5.44
N ARG A 84 1.42 -15.46 4.61
CA ARG A 84 2.47 -15.35 3.56
C ARG A 84 2.11 -14.29 2.51
N VAL A 85 0.83 -13.99 2.29
CA VAL A 85 0.37 -12.94 1.35
C VAL A 85 0.58 -11.53 1.94
N LEU A 86 0.34 -11.35 3.23
CA LEU A 86 0.59 -10.07 3.92
C LEU A 86 2.10 -9.77 3.95
N LEU A 87 2.92 -10.77 4.28
CA LEU A 87 4.38 -10.67 4.27
C LEU A 87 4.98 -10.29 2.89
N LEU A 88 4.30 -10.58 1.78
CA LEU A 88 4.73 -10.17 0.43
C LEU A 88 4.48 -8.69 0.13
N LYS A 89 3.53 -8.03 0.80
CA LYS A 89 3.18 -6.60 0.59
C LYS A 89 2.73 -5.94 1.91
N PRO A 90 3.63 -5.83 2.91
CA PRO A 90 3.30 -5.21 4.20
C PRO A 90 2.87 -3.75 4.03
N GLY A 91 2.02 -3.28 4.95
CA GLY A 91 1.55 -1.88 4.96
C GLY A 91 0.45 -1.54 3.95
N LYS A 92 -0.09 -2.51 3.20
CA LYS A 92 -1.31 -2.34 2.39
C LYS A 92 -2.61 -2.78 3.09
N GLU A 93 -2.53 -3.08 4.38
CA GLU A 93 -3.66 -3.47 5.22
C GLU A 93 -4.58 -2.30 5.55
N LEU A 94 -5.85 -2.60 5.82
CA LEU A 94 -6.85 -1.61 6.19
C LEU A 94 -6.69 -1.22 7.67
N SER A 95 -6.07 -0.07 7.92
CA SER A 95 -5.84 0.44 9.28
C SER A 95 -6.70 1.67 9.61
N SER A 96 -6.89 1.95 10.91
CA SER A 96 -7.55 3.20 11.34
C SER A 96 -6.81 4.44 10.84
N SER A 97 -5.47 4.44 10.83
CA SER A 97 -4.68 5.58 10.34
C SER A 97 -4.85 5.79 8.83
N LEU A 98 -5.01 4.73 8.03
CA LEU A 98 -5.35 4.84 6.61
C LEU A 98 -6.73 5.49 6.44
N ILE A 99 -7.76 4.99 7.15
CA ILE A 99 -9.13 5.49 7.07
C ILE A 99 -9.24 6.96 7.49
N TYR A 100 -8.63 7.36 8.62
CA TYR A 100 -8.59 8.77 9.04
C TYR A 100 -7.71 9.61 8.10
N GLY A 101 -6.71 9.02 7.43
CA GLY A 101 -5.89 9.65 6.41
C GLY A 101 -6.63 9.99 5.10
N LEU A 102 -7.74 9.30 4.80
CA LEU A 102 -8.61 9.64 3.66
C LEU A 102 -9.31 11.01 3.79
N PHE A 103 -9.32 11.59 4.99
CA PHE A 103 -9.95 12.88 5.30
C PHE A 103 -8.91 13.93 5.74
N PRO A 104 -7.93 14.29 4.89
CA PRO A 104 -6.81 15.16 5.27
C PRO A 104 -7.24 16.58 5.67
N SER A 105 -8.44 17.01 5.27
CA SER A 105 -9.05 18.28 5.69
C SER A 105 -9.28 18.39 7.20
N ILE A 106 -9.41 17.27 7.94
CA ILE A 106 -9.59 17.27 9.40
C ILE A 106 -8.34 17.80 10.12
N TYR A 107 -7.15 17.62 9.54
CA TYR A 107 -5.88 18.02 10.16
C TYR A 107 -5.54 19.50 9.88
N ASN A 108 -6.00 20.03 8.73
CA ASN A 108 -5.61 21.32 8.19
C ASN A 108 -6.43 22.48 8.79
N SER A 109 -6.10 22.86 10.03
CA SER A 109 -6.85 23.85 10.82
C SER A 109 -6.50 25.32 10.53
N ARG A 110 -6.10 25.66 9.31
CA ARG A 110 -5.99 27.07 8.89
C ARG A 110 -7.07 27.34 7.86
N TYR A 111 -7.75 28.48 7.97
CA TYR A 111 -8.76 28.86 6.99
C TYR A 111 -8.13 28.96 5.58
N PRO A 112 -8.87 28.68 4.49
CA PRO A 112 -8.33 28.76 3.13
C PRO A 112 -7.81 30.17 2.81
N HIS A 113 -6.75 30.27 2.00
CA HIS A 113 -6.16 31.56 1.62
C HIS A 113 -7.18 32.49 0.93
N GLN A 114 -8.21 31.93 0.28
CA GLN A 114 -9.31 32.68 -0.35
C GLN A 114 -10.15 33.51 0.65
N VAL A 115 -10.09 33.21 1.94
CA VAL A 115 -10.74 33.98 3.03
C VAL A 115 -9.73 34.60 4.00
N SER A 116 -8.43 34.58 3.65
CA SER A 116 -7.40 35.32 4.38
C SER A 116 -7.63 36.81 4.24
N GLU A 117 -7.60 37.50 5.37
CA GLU A 117 -7.47 38.95 5.41
C GLU A 117 -6.00 39.27 5.62
N ASP A 118 -5.30 39.43 4.51
CA ASP A 118 -3.91 39.87 4.54
C ASP A 118 -3.92 41.37 4.85
N ASP A 119 -3.63 41.73 6.12
CA ASP A 119 -3.67 43.11 6.62
C ASP A 119 -2.68 44.01 5.85
N HIS A 120 -3.18 44.67 4.80
CA HIS A 120 -2.45 45.65 3.99
C HIS A 120 -2.33 47.03 4.68
N SER A 121 -3.05 47.26 5.78
CA SER A 121 -3.01 48.52 6.54
C SER A 121 -1.88 48.54 7.58
N CYS A 122 -0.70 49.05 7.20
CA CYS A 122 0.28 49.53 8.18
C CYS A 122 -0.34 50.67 9.01
N GLY A 123 -0.18 50.64 10.34
CA GLY A 123 -0.67 51.68 11.25
C GLY A 123 0.41 52.12 12.22
N PHE A 124 0.59 53.43 12.38
CA PHE A 124 1.53 54.00 13.36
C PHE A 124 0.90 54.03 14.75
N THR A 125 1.62 53.55 15.76
CA THR A 125 1.21 53.61 17.18
C THR A 125 2.39 54.02 18.06
N ASN A 126 2.17 54.96 18.98
CA ASN A 126 3.15 55.41 19.96
C ASN A 126 3.50 54.28 20.96
N SER A 127 4.70 54.31 21.53
CA SER A 127 5.36 53.18 22.19
C SER A 127 4.91 52.83 23.62
N ASP A 128 3.90 53.52 24.17
CA ASP A 128 3.75 53.64 25.63
C ASP A 128 2.59 52.81 26.23
N GLU A 129 2.10 51.79 25.52
CA GLU A 129 1.28 50.72 26.11
C GLU A 129 2.15 49.48 26.46
N PRO A 130 2.03 48.90 27.68
CA PRO A 130 2.77 47.70 28.04
C PRO A 130 2.23 46.44 27.31
N ASP A 131 3.12 45.69 26.66
CA ASP A 131 2.82 44.39 26.04
C ASP A 131 2.48 43.33 27.12
N VAL A 132 1.25 42.82 27.13
CA VAL A 132 0.77 41.77 28.07
C VAL A 132 0.23 40.57 27.29
N PHE A 133 1.06 40.00 26.42
CA PHE A 133 0.68 38.96 25.47
C PHE A 133 1.67 37.78 25.39
N THR A 134 1.93 37.13 26.53
CA THR A 134 2.31 35.69 26.59
C THR A 134 2.31 35.21 28.05
N ALA A 135 1.40 34.29 28.41
CA ALA A 135 1.27 33.82 29.80
C ALA A 135 2.15 32.59 30.11
N PHE A 136 2.46 31.75 29.12
CA PHE A 136 3.22 30.51 29.30
C PHE A 136 4.33 30.35 28.26
N ARG A 137 5.58 30.21 28.73
CA ARG A 137 6.71 29.79 27.91
C ARG A 137 6.61 28.29 27.59
N VAL A 138 6.19 27.95 26.38
CA VAL A 138 6.73 26.75 25.73
C VAL A 138 8.15 27.09 25.27
N LYS A 139 9.16 26.36 25.76
CA LYS A 139 10.53 26.48 25.25
C LYS A 139 10.63 25.83 23.86
N MET A 140 10.30 26.57 22.81
CA MET A 140 11.09 26.44 21.58
C MET A 140 12.41 27.21 21.76
N VAL A 141 13.47 26.71 21.14
CA VAL A 141 14.81 27.29 21.25
C VAL A 141 14.92 28.49 20.31
N ASP A 142 15.51 29.59 20.80
CA ASP A 142 15.68 30.83 20.05
C ASP A 142 16.53 30.64 18.77
N LEU A 143 15.87 30.70 17.61
CA LEU A 143 16.49 30.90 16.30
C LEU A 143 15.46 31.52 15.34
N VAL A 144 15.85 32.62 14.68
CA VAL A 144 15.10 33.37 13.64
C VAL A 144 13.86 34.17 14.12
N GLY A 145 14.11 35.40 14.57
CA GLY A 145 13.42 36.59 14.06
C GLY A 145 11.94 36.86 14.40
N PHE A 146 11.68 37.45 15.57
CA PHE A 146 10.67 38.50 15.81
C PHE A 146 9.20 38.28 15.41
N TRP A 147 8.72 37.04 15.26
CA TRP A 147 7.28 36.75 15.19
C TRP A 147 6.63 36.77 16.58
N CYS A 148 6.09 37.93 16.99
CA CYS A 148 5.23 38.01 18.17
C CYS A 148 3.93 37.22 17.94
N ILE A 149 3.75 36.12 18.68
CA ILE A 149 2.54 35.29 18.60
C ILE A 149 1.37 36.09 19.20
N ASN A 150 0.39 36.47 18.37
CA ASN A 150 -0.77 37.28 18.77
C ASN A 150 -1.98 36.39 19.12
N SER A 151 -2.92 36.88 19.93
CA SER A 151 -4.24 36.25 20.15
C SER A 151 -4.92 35.84 18.83
N PHE A 152 -4.83 36.67 17.78
CA PHE A 152 -5.36 36.35 16.44
C PHE A 152 -4.72 35.12 15.79
N PHE A 153 -3.44 34.83 16.05
CA PHE A 153 -2.74 33.68 15.47
C PHE A 153 -3.34 32.37 15.99
N PHE A 154 -3.49 32.23 17.31
CA PHE A 154 -4.14 31.05 17.92
C PHE A 154 -5.57 30.83 17.42
N LEU A 155 -6.29 31.91 17.12
CA LEU A 155 -7.66 31.86 16.58
C LEU A 155 -7.67 31.46 15.09
N GLN A 156 -6.71 31.96 14.30
CA GLN A 156 -6.49 31.58 12.90
C GLN A 156 -6.08 30.10 12.76
N GLU A 157 -5.33 29.55 13.73
CA GLU A 157 -4.94 28.13 13.77
C GLU A 157 -6.06 27.16 14.21
N MET A 158 -7.27 27.68 14.48
CA MET A 158 -8.50 26.86 14.58
C MET A 158 -9.27 26.77 13.25
N GLY A 159 -8.90 27.56 12.25
CA GLY A 159 -9.62 27.64 10.97
C GLY A 159 -10.93 28.42 11.06
N LEU A 160 -11.16 29.13 12.17
CA LEU A 160 -12.35 29.93 12.41
C LEU A 160 -12.13 31.38 11.98
N LYS A 161 -13.13 31.98 11.33
CA LYS A 161 -13.17 33.42 11.06
C LYS A 161 -14.02 34.11 12.12
N ILE A 162 -13.39 34.99 12.90
CA ILE A 162 -14.03 35.63 14.06
C ILE A 162 -14.36 37.08 13.74
N MET A 163 -15.63 37.44 13.94
CA MET A 163 -16.13 38.81 13.92
C MET A 163 -16.27 39.28 15.36
N SER A 164 -15.67 40.41 15.71
CA SER A 164 -15.75 41.00 17.05
C SER A 164 -15.85 42.53 16.98
N ASN A 165 -16.48 43.12 17.98
CA ASN A 165 -16.49 44.57 18.23
C ASN A 165 -15.26 45.06 19.03
N THR A 166 -14.37 44.15 19.42
CA THR A 166 -13.10 44.44 20.12
C THR A 166 -11.91 44.32 19.18
N ASN A 167 -10.83 45.09 19.41
CA ASN A 167 -9.62 44.94 18.61
C ASN A 167 -8.84 43.66 18.97
N ILE A 168 -8.88 42.67 18.08
CA ILE A 168 -8.20 41.37 18.21
C ILE A 168 -6.88 41.29 17.43
N ARG A 169 -6.52 42.31 16.64
CA ARG A 169 -5.29 42.32 15.81
C ARG A 169 -4.24 43.27 16.38
N LYS A 170 -2.98 42.83 16.44
CA LYS A 170 -1.83 43.72 16.71
C LYS A 170 -1.53 44.49 15.41
N PRO A 171 -1.50 45.84 15.41
CA PRO A 171 -1.13 46.60 14.23
C PRO A 171 0.30 46.23 13.80
N ARG A 172 0.52 46.03 12.49
CA ARG A 172 1.84 45.72 11.94
C ARG A 172 2.69 46.99 11.91
N VAL A 173 3.78 47.00 12.67
CA VAL A 173 4.85 47.99 12.55
C VAL A 173 5.72 47.59 11.35
N CYS A 174 5.66 48.40 10.29
CA CYS A 174 6.31 48.13 9.02
C CYS A 174 7.74 48.73 9.03
N PRO A 175 8.82 47.92 8.94
CA PRO A 175 10.18 48.42 9.16
C PRO A 175 10.69 49.28 8.01
N THR A 176 11.05 50.53 8.30
CA THR A 176 11.55 51.50 7.32
C THR A 176 13.08 51.50 7.23
N THR A 177 13.66 50.54 6.52
CA THR A 177 15.07 50.57 6.10
C THR A 177 15.26 49.93 4.70
N PRO A 178 15.90 50.62 3.74
CA PRO A 178 16.26 50.02 2.45
C PRO A 178 17.44 49.06 2.59
N SER A 179 17.41 47.94 1.87
CA SER A 179 18.39 46.86 2.01
C SER A 179 19.69 47.10 1.23
N THR A 180 20.75 47.57 1.89
CA THR A 180 22.12 47.55 1.33
C THR A 180 23.18 47.22 2.37
N THR A 181 23.69 45.99 2.38
CA THR A 181 25.14 45.66 2.29
C THR A 181 25.39 44.15 2.31
N MET A 182 26.36 43.70 1.50
CA MET A 182 26.96 42.37 1.57
C MET A 182 28.14 42.39 2.54
N LEU A 183 28.37 41.31 3.31
CA LEU A 183 29.73 40.94 3.74
C LEU A 183 29.85 39.46 4.11
N GLN A 184 30.90 38.81 3.58
CA GLN A 184 31.44 37.52 4.03
C GLN A 184 32.17 37.74 5.39
N LYS A 185 32.71 36.78 6.16
CA LYS A 185 33.26 35.41 5.97
C LYS A 185 33.40 34.79 7.41
N THR A 186 33.73 33.53 7.71
CA THR A 186 34.31 32.36 7.03
C THR A 186 33.73 31.06 7.66
N ALA A 187 34.11 29.87 7.18
CA ALA A 187 33.76 28.57 7.77
C ALA A 187 34.85 28.00 8.71
N ILE A 188 34.49 26.99 9.52
CA ILE A 188 35.24 25.75 9.88
C ILE A 188 34.32 24.91 10.79
N GLY A 189 34.27 23.57 10.62
CA GLY A 189 33.49 22.70 11.51
C GLY A 189 32.92 21.43 10.87
N SER A 190 33.78 20.52 10.43
CA SER A 190 33.40 19.11 10.16
C SER A 190 33.31 18.31 11.47
N LEU A 191 32.47 17.26 11.52
CA LEU A 191 32.84 15.88 11.92
C LEU A 191 31.61 14.96 12.09
N LEU A 192 31.69 13.79 11.44
CA LEU A 192 31.19 12.45 11.81
C LEU A 192 29.73 12.20 12.27
N PHE A 193 29.09 11.24 11.58
CA PHE A 193 28.07 10.36 12.14
C PHE A 193 28.73 9.24 12.97
N PRO A 194 28.14 8.80 14.09
CA PRO A 194 28.46 7.51 14.71
C PRO A 194 27.54 6.39 14.20
N ALA A 195 28.12 5.20 14.03
CA ALA A 195 27.41 3.92 13.91
C ALA A 195 27.75 3.04 15.14
N GLU A 196 27.66 1.70 15.01
CA GLU A 196 27.89 0.67 16.06
C GLU A 196 26.73 0.46 17.07
N HIS A 197 26.46 -0.75 17.58
CA HIS A 197 26.79 -2.11 17.09
C HIS A 197 25.71 -3.11 17.53
N LEU A 198 25.67 -4.29 16.89
CA LEU A 198 24.82 -5.43 17.27
C LEU A 198 25.29 -6.12 18.57
N THR A 199 24.35 -6.57 19.40
CA THR A 199 24.56 -7.66 20.37
C THR A 199 23.41 -8.67 20.29
N MET A 200 23.70 -9.93 20.65
CA MET A 200 22.82 -11.09 20.48
C MET A 200 22.53 -11.71 21.85
N SER A 201 21.32 -12.22 22.07
CA SER A 201 20.96 -12.96 23.28
C SER A 201 20.00 -14.11 22.97
N THR A 202 20.20 -15.24 23.63
CA THR A 202 19.40 -16.46 23.53
C THR A 202 18.87 -16.84 24.92
N TYR A 203 17.65 -17.37 25.01
CA TYR A 203 17.33 -18.65 25.65
C TYR A 203 15.83 -19.03 25.52
N GLN A 204 15.50 -20.25 25.93
CA GLN A 204 14.26 -21.03 25.77
C GLN A 204 13.79 -21.57 27.16
N PRO A 205 12.75 -22.42 27.32
CA PRO A 205 11.44 -22.56 26.65
C PRO A 205 10.29 -22.80 27.70
N THR A 206 9.34 -23.73 27.42
CA THR A 206 8.29 -24.36 28.30
C THR A 206 6.97 -23.59 28.56
N MET A 207 5.78 -24.22 28.66
CA MET A 207 5.31 -25.61 28.40
C MET A 207 3.76 -25.65 28.30
N PHE A 208 3.18 -26.52 27.43
CA PHE A 208 1.84 -27.19 27.42
C PHE A 208 0.54 -26.40 27.83
N SER A 209 -0.70 -26.72 27.43
CA SER A 209 -1.36 -27.84 26.70
C SER A 209 -2.69 -27.29 26.07
N LEU A 210 -3.69 -27.99 25.50
CA LEU A 210 -4.09 -29.41 25.47
C LEU A 210 -4.86 -29.75 24.15
N VAL A 211 -5.38 -30.98 24.04
CA VAL A 211 -5.97 -31.65 22.86
C VAL A 211 -7.49 -31.40 22.66
N SER A 212 -7.94 -31.38 21.40
CA SER A 212 -9.22 -31.97 20.95
C SER A 212 -9.08 -32.53 19.52
N SER A 213 -9.96 -33.46 19.07
CA SER A 213 -9.70 -34.33 17.89
C SER A 213 -10.89 -34.46 16.92
N ALA A 214 -10.63 -34.48 15.59
CA ALA A 214 -11.56 -34.99 14.56
C ALA A 214 -10.92 -35.12 13.14
N GLU A 215 -10.67 -36.36 12.71
CA GLU A 215 -10.79 -36.96 11.34
C GLU A 215 -10.17 -36.31 10.07
N GLU A 216 -9.95 -37.13 9.03
CA GLU A 216 -9.05 -36.88 7.89
C GLU A 216 -9.75 -36.51 6.58
N LYS A 217 -9.18 -35.57 5.79
CA LYS A 217 -9.56 -35.27 4.39
C LYS A 217 -8.35 -34.89 3.51
N VAL A 218 -8.45 -35.17 2.20
CA VAL A 218 -7.35 -35.16 1.21
C VAL A 218 -7.13 -33.79 0.55
N HIS A 219 -5.88 -33.31 0.49
CA HIS A 219 -5.53 -31.98 -0.04
C HIS A 219 -5.70 -31.86 -1.56
N LYS A 220 -6.47 -30.84 -1.99
CA LYS A 220 -6.49 -30.33 -3.37
C LYS A 220 -6.45 -28.80 -3.41
N HIS A 221 -5.42 -28.26 -4.05
CA HIS A 221 -5.24 -26.84 -4.42
C HIS A 221 -5.40 -25.79 -3.30
N PHE A 222 -4.27 -25.31 -2.76
CA PHE A 222 -4.22 -24.26 -1.73
C PHE A 222 -4.61 -22.87 -2.30
N PRO A 223 -5.75 -22.27 -1.91
CA PRO A 223 -6.07 -20.89 -2.29
C PRO A 223 -5.23 -19.90 -1.46
N LYS A 224 -4.96 -18.70 -1.99
CA LYS A 224 -4.29 -17.61 -1.24
C LYS A 224 -5.25 -16.73 -0.42
N THR A 225 -6.56 -16.93 -0.64
CA THR A 225 -7.67 -16.13 -0.11
C THR A 225 -8.80 -17.10 0.23
N TRP A 226 -9.31 -17.04 1.47
CA TRP A 226 -10.33 -17.97 1.97
C TRP A 226 -11.73 -17.35 1.97
N ILE A 227 -11.89 -16.22 2.68
CA ILE A 227 -13.17 -15.53 2.83
C ILE A 227 -13.12 -14.21 2.06
N TRP A 228 -14.19 -13.87 1.36
CA TRP A 228 -14.40 -12.58 0.71
C TRP A 228 -15.91 -12.29 0.59
N ASN A 229 -16.56 -12.03 1.73
CA ASN A 229 -18.01 -12.14 1.85
C ASN A 229 -18.63 -10.97 2.63
N LEU A 230 -19.88 -10.65 2.30
CA LEU A 230 -20.71 -9.68 3.02
C LEU A 230 -21.71 -10.40 3.93
N TYR A 231 -21.75 -10.00 5.20
CA TYR A 231 -22.66 -10.54 6.20
C TYR A 231 -23.43 -9.41 6.88
N SER A 232 -24.76 -9.37 6.70
CA SER A 232 -25.63 -8.53 7.53
C SER A 232 -25.77 -9.13 8.93
N VAL A 233 -25.55 -8.32 9.96
CA VAL A 233 -25.66 -8.65 11.39
C VAL A 233 -27.10 -8.41 11.86
N GLY A 234 -27.61 -9.33 12.69
CA GLY A 234 -29.01 -9.33 13.13
C GLY A 234 -29.38 -8.20 14.11
N PRO A 235 -30.65 -8.16 14.56
CA PRO A 235 -31.10 -7.20 15.57
C PRO A 235 -30.40 -7.37 16.94
N SER A 236 -29.78 -8.52 17.19
CA SER A 236 -28.97 -8.81 18.37
C SER A 236 -27.60 -8.09 18.41
N GLY A 237 -27.12 -7.55 17.29
CA GLY A 237 -25.74 -7.05 17.18
C GLY A 237 -24.67 -8.15 17.11
N SER A 238 -25.08 -9.41 17.02
CA SER A 238 -24.20 -10.58 16.92
C SER A 238 -24.61 -11.50 15.78
N LYS A 239 -23.64 -12.22 15.20
CA LYS A 239 -23.88 -13.27 14.22
C LYS A 239 -22.74 -14.29 14.26
N ASN A 240 -23.11 -15.57 14.33
CA ASN A 240 -22.19 -16.68 14.14
C ASN A 240 -22.39 -17.24 12.72
N VAL A 241 -21.31 -17.61 12.05
CA VAL A 241 -21.32 -18.23 10.72
C VAL A 241 -20.36 -19.42 10.75
N THR A 242 -20.82 -20.63 10.46
CA THR A 242 -19.91 -21.77 10.25
C THR A 242 -19.20 -21.61 8.91
N VAL A 243 -17.88 -21.77 8.92
CA VAL A 243 -17.04 -21.69 7.72
C VAL A 243 -16.12 -22.91 7.65
N THR A 244 -16.12 -23.59 6.51
CA THR A 244 -15.15 -24.68 6.24
C THR A 244 -13.78 -24.07 5.99
N VAL A 245 -12.80 -24.51 6.76
CA VAL A 245 -11.40 -24.10 6.66
C VAL A 245 -10.77 -24.71 5.41
N PRO A 246 -9.99 -23.97 4.57
CA PRO A 246 -9.41 -24.55 3.37
C PRO A 246 -8.38 -25.62 3.73
N ASN A 247 -8.17 -26.59 2.85
CA ASN A 247 -7.19 -27.66 3.08
C ASN A 247 -5.73 -27.17 2.95
N THR A 248 -5.29 -26.21 3.77
CA THR A 248 -3.99 -25.51 3.72
C THR A 248 -3.37 -25.39 5.11
N ILE A 249 -2.17 -25.94 5.29
CA ILE A 249 -1.38 -25.79 6.53
C ILE A 249 -0.72 -24.40 6.52
N THR A 250 -1.33 -23.44 7.21
CA THR A 250 -0.87 -22.04 7.25
C THR A 250 -1.55 -21.28 8.39
N GLU A 251 -1.11 -20.05 8.65
CA GLU A 251 -1.86 -19.13 9.52
C GLU A 251 -2.76 -18.23 8.64
N TRP A 252 -4.07 -18.25 8.90
CA TRP A 252 -5.03 -17.38 8.25
C TRP A 252 -5.22 -16.11 9.07
N LYS A 253 -5.01 -14.95 8.44
CA LYS A 253 -5.36 -13.64 9.01
C LYS A 253 -6.69 -13.19 8.43
N ALA A 254 -7.64 -12.89 9.30
CA ALA A 254 -8.97 -12.43 8.94
C ALA A 254 -9.25 -11.03 9.48
N GLY A 255 -9.83 -10.17 8.64
CA GLY A 255 -10.21 -8.82 9.00
C GLY A 255 -11.67 -8.54 8.65
N MET A 256 -12.28 -7.61 9.38
CA MET A 256 -13.66 -7.20 9.17
C MET A 256 -13.82 -5.69 9.31
N PHE A 257 -14.63 -5.10 8.43
CA PHE A 257 -15.19 -3.76 8.65
C PHE A 257 -16.70 -3.79 8.42
N CYS A 258 -17.45 -2.95 9.13
CA CYS A 258 -18.90 -2.89 9.04
C CYS A 258 -19.40 -1.46 8.82
N THR A 259 -20.50 -1.33 8.07
CA THR A 259 -21.22 -0.09 7.86
C THR A 259 -22.69 -0.24 8.26
N GLY A 260 -23.28 0.82 8.81
CA GLY A 260 -24.66 0.81 9.27
C GLY A 260 -25.08 2.17 9.82
N ARG A 261 -26.23 2.22 10.53
CA ARG A 261 -26.75 3.47 11.13
C ARG A 261 -25.80 4.10 12.16
N ASN A 262 -24.94 3.30 12.80
CA ASN A 262 -23.89 3.76 13.69
C ASN A 262 -22.57 4.12 12.98
N GLY A 263 -22.58 4.24 11.65
CA GLY A 263 -21.43 4.58 10.83
C GLY A 263 -20.53 3.39 10.49
N PHE A 264 -19.31 3.71 10.06
CA PHE A 264 -18.22 2.76 9.82
C PHE A 264 -17.66 2.23 11.15
N GLY A 265 -17.11 1.01 11.12
CA GLY A 265 -16.31 0.40 12.18
C GLY A 265 -15.36 -0.64 11.60
N LEU A 266 -14.22 -0.84 12.26
CA LEU A 266 -13.14 -1.72 11.85
C LEU A 266 -12.77 -2.63 13.02
N ALA A 267 -12.70 -3.94 12.78
CA ALA A 267 -12.24 -4.93 13.75
C ALA A 267 -10.71 -5.00 13.79
N PRO A 268 -10.11 -5.42 14.92
CA PRO A 268 -8.75 -5.95 14.91
C PRO A 268 -8.67 -7.20 14.03
N ILE A 269 -7.47 -7.52 13.53
CA ILE A 269 -7.21 -8.74 12.76
C ILE A 269 -7.30 -9.95 13.69
N SER A 270 -8.17 -10.90 13.34
CA SER A 270 -8.27 -12.21 13.98
C SER A 270 -7.33 -13.21 13.28
N SER A 271 -6.84 -14.21 14.00
CA SER A 271 -5.90 -15.20 13.47
C SER A 271 -6.41 -16.62 13.76
N LEU A 272 -6.28 -17.52 12.78
CA LEU A 272 -6.55 -18.95 12.92
C LEU A 272 -5.34 -19.74 12.44
N LEU A 273 -4.72 -20.51 13.34
CA LEU A 273 -3.67 -21.45 12.97
C LEU A 273 -4.30 -22.72 12.40
N VAL A 274 -3.88 -23.12 11.20
CA VAL A 274 -4.29 -24.39 10.60
C VAL A 274 -3.06 -25.27 10.50
N PHE A 275 -3.02 -26.30 11.36
CA PHE A 275 -1.83 -27.12 11.59
C PHE A 275 -2.14 -28.61 11.41
N LYS A 276 -1.11 -29.38 11.10
CA LYS A 276 -1.11 -30.85 11.19
C LYS A 276 0.20 -31.23 11.89
N PRO A 277 0.19 -32.15 12.87
CA PRO A 277 1.42 -32.57 13.55
C PRO A 277 2.28 -33.52 12.69
N PHE A 278 1.68 -34.18 11.68
CA PHE A 278 2.35 -34.99 10.67
C PHE A 278 1.84 -34.57 9.29
N PHE A 279 2.75 -34.23 8.37
CA PHE A 279 2.41 -33.83 6.99
C PHE A 279 3.62 -33.91 6.05
N VAL A 280 3.35 -33.79 4.75
CA VAL A 280 4.37 -33.72 3.69
C VAL A 280 4.33 -32.39 2.92
N GLU A 281 5.46 -31.66 2.89
CA GLU A 281 5.61 -30.48 2.02
C GLU A 281 6.37 -30.82 0.72
N LEU A 282 5.68 -30.62 -0.41
CA LEU A 282 6.24 -30.67 -1.75
C LEU A 282 7.03 -29.38 -2.08
N THR A 283 8.34 -29.51 -2.32
CA THR A 283 9.17 -28.44 -2.91
C THR A 283 9.16 -28.57 -4.43
N LEU A 284 8.57 -27.57 -5.11
CA LEU A 284 8.43 -27.53 -6.57
C LEU A 284 8.99 -26.21 -7.14
N PRO A 285 9.62 -26.23 -8.33
CA PRO A 285 9.90 -25.02 -9.08
C PRO A 285 8.60 -24.37 -9.60
N SER A 286 8.65 -23.08 -9.96
CA SER A 286 7.50 -22.36 -10.50
C SER A 286 7.06 -22.84 -11.90
N SER A 287 8.00 -23.43 -12.65
CA SER A 287 7.76 -24.17 -13.90
C SER A 287 8.94 -25.07 -14.22
N VAL A 288 8.70 -26.13 -15.00
CA VAL A 288 9.74 -26.95 -15.65
C VAL A 288 9.64 -26.84 -17.17
N ILE A 289 10.68 -27.26 -17.88
CA ILE A 289 10.67 -27.36 -19.35
C ILE A 289 10.31 -28.81 -19.73
N HIS A 290 9.56 -28.95 -20.82
CA HIS A 290 9.22 -30.24 -21.42
C HIS A 290 10.47 -31.01 -21.87
N GLY A 291 10.47 -32.33 -21.67
CA GLY A 291 11.62 -33.20 -21.94
C GLY A 291 12.79 -33.08 -20.95
N GLU A 292 12.85 -32.03 -20.12
CA GLU A 292 13.87 -31.92 -19.08
C GLU A 292 13.56 -32.80 -17.87
N THR A 293 14.63 -33.31 -17.24
CA THR A 293 14.54 -34.04 -15.98
C THR A 293 14.83 -33.11 -14.80
N PHE A 294 13.87 -33.00 -13.87
CA PHE A 294 14.03 -32.26 -12.64
C PHE A 294 14.07 -33.20 -11.42
N ILE A 295 14.51 -32.67 -10.28
CA ILE A 295 14.49 -33.38 -8.99
C ILE A 295 13.31 -32.87 -8.18
N LEU A 296 12.27 -33.70 -8.05
CA LEU A 296 11.19 -33.47 -7.11
C LEU A 296 11.69 -33.76 -5.70
N LYS A 297 11.42 -32.86 -4.74
CA LYS A 297 11.74 -33.05 -3.33
C LYS A 297 10.49 -32.96 -2.47
N ALA A 298 10.28 -33.94 -1.61
CA ALA A 298 9.19 -33.95 -0.64
C ALA A 298 9.78 -34.11 0.77
N THR A 299 9.49 -33.16 1.65
CA THR A 299 9.94 -33.19 3.04
C THR A 299 8.78 -33.58 3.94
N VAL A 300 8.94 -34.69 4.65
CA VAL A 300 7.97 -35.18 5.63
C VAL A 300 8.38 -34.68 7.00
N PHE A 301 7.45 -34.08 7.73
CA PHE A 301 7.67 -33.50 9.06
C PHE A 301 6.90 -34.29 10.12
N ASN A 302 7.51 -34.49 11.28
CA ASN A 302 6.86 -35.09 12.45
C ASN A 302 7.07 -34.22 13.69
N TYR A 303 6.02 -33.51 14.11
CA TYR A 303 5.98 -32.73 15.36
C TYR A 303 5.33 -33.53 16.52
N LEU A 304 5.06 -34.82 16.33
CA LEU A 304 4.65 -35.72 17.42
C LEU A 304 5.89 -36.14 18.24
N GLN A 305 5.74 -36.22 19.55
CA GLN A 305 6.81 -36.58 20.49
C GLN A 305 7.07 -38.10 20.55
N ARG A 306 7.09 -38.79 19.39
CA ARG A 306 7.33 -40.24 19.23
C ARG A 306 7.93 -40.56 17.86
N CYS A 307 8.73 -41.61 17.77
CA CYS A 307 9.22 -42.12 16.49
C CYS A 307 8.16 -42.95 15.74
N MET A 308 8.13 -42.84 14.41
CA MET A 308 7.18 -43.49 13.51
C MET A 308 7.88 -44.00 12.24
N LYS A 309 7.43 -45.14 11.71
CA LYS A 309 7.92 -45.71 10.44
C LYS A 309 7.07 -45.13 9.31
N ILE A 310 7.66 -44.30 8.45
CA ILE A 310 6.96 -43.72 7.30
C ILE A 310 7.26 -44.46 6.01
N GLN A 311 6.28 -44.47 5.11
CA GLN A 311 6.43 -44.83 3.71
C GLN A 311 5.91 -43.68 2.85
N VAL A 312 6.67 -43.32 1.81
CA VAL A 312 6.32 -42.24 0.89
C VAL A 312 6.12 -42.81 -0.51
N THR A 313 4.98 -42.50 -1.11
CA THR A 313 4.62 -42.91 -2.46
C THR A 313 4.31 -41.69 -3.32
N LEU A 314 4.86 -41.68 -4.53
CA LEU A 314 4.49 -40.76 -5.59
C LEU A 314 3.44 -41.48 -6.45
N GLU A 315 2.33 -40.82 -6.74
CA GLU A 315 1.31 -41.38 -7.64
C GLU A 315 1.87 -41.36 -9.08
N GLU A 316 1.87 -42.51 -9.76
CA GLU A 316 2.34 -42.59 -11.15
C GLU A 316 1.28 -42.10 -12.12
N PHE A 317 1.68 -41.20 -13.03
CA PHE A 317 0.80 -40.63 -14.06
C PHE A 317 1.30 -41.00 -15.46
N THR A 318 0.35 -41.17 -16.38
CA THR A 318 0.58 -41.56 -17.79
C THR A 318 1.43 -40.59 -18.64
N HIS A 319 1.92 -39.50 -18.04
CA HIS A 319 2.65 -38.40 -18.69
C HIS A 319 3.90 -37.97 -17.90
N LEU A 320 4.37 -38.83 -16.98
CA LEU A 320 5.55 -38.61 -16.14
C LEU A 320 6.49 -39.82 -16.19
N GLN A 321 7.64 -39.67 -16.86
CA GLN A 321 8.70 -40.67 -16.78
C GLN A 321 9.51 -40.51 -15.50
N LEU A 322 9.29 -41.44 -14.57
CA LEU A 322 10.13 -41.69 -13.41
C LEU A 322 11.42 -42.41 -13.80
N LYS A 323 12.58 -41.76 -13.56
CA LYS A 323 13.87 -42.40 -13.81
C LYS A 323 14.25 -43.32 -12.63
N PRO A 324 14.61 -44.59 -12.89
CA PRO A 324 14.83 -45.58 -11.85
C PRO A 324 16.06 -45.26 -10.99
N CYS A 325 15.83 -44.88 -9.73
CA CYS A 325 16.89 -44.62 -8.78
C CYS A 325 17.42 -45.91 -8.17
N LYS A 326 18.67 -46.27 -8.47
CA LYS A 326 19.35 -47.41 -7.82
C LYS A 326 19.65 -47.08 -6.36
N GLY A 327 18.94 -47.72 -5.44
CA GLY A 327 19.15 -47.59 -4.00
C GLY A 327 18.37 -46.48 -3.30
N CYS A 328 17.43 -45.80 -3.97
CA CYS A 328 16.47 -44.95 -3.25
C CYS A 328 15.54 -45.82 -2.41
N VAL A 329 15.49 -45.58 -1.10
CA VAL A 329 14.55 -46.22 -0.17
C VAL A 329 13.52 -45.19 0.25
N TYR A 330 12.25 -45.42 -0.12
CA TYR A 330 11.15 -44.50 0.17
C TYR A 330 10.41 -44.81 1.48
N SER A 331 10.97 -45.69 2.32
CA SER A 331 10.57 -45.86 3.72
C SER A 331 11.72 -45.48 4.65
N SER A 332 11.40 -44.84 5.76
CA SER A 332 12.38 -44.50 6.79
C SER A 332 11.71 -44.36 8.15
N CYS A 333 12.48 -44.44 9.22
CA CYS A 333 12.03 -43.97 10.54
C CYS A 333 12.07 -42.46 10.57
N LEU A 334 11.08 -41.82 11.19
CA LEU A 334 11.00 -40.38 11.42
C LEU A 334 10.69 -40.15 12.90
N CYS A 335 11.59 -39.49 13.62
CA CYS A 335 11.50 -39.28 15.07
C CYS A 335 10.89 -37.92 15.44
N ALA A 336 10.80 -37.64 16.75
CA ALA A 336 10.20 -36.41 17.27
C ALA A 336 10.95 -35.16 16.81
N ASP A 337 10.19 -34.17 16.31
CA ASP A 337 10.67 -32.91 15.74
C ASP A 337 11.70 -33.08 14.61
N GLU A 338 11.75 -34.27 13.99
CA GLU A 338 12.60 -34.60 12.83
C GLU A 338 11.87 -34.27 11.51
N SER A 339 12.65 -34.05 10.45
CA SER A 339 12.13 -34.00 9.07
C SER A 339 13.01 -34.79 8.11
N LYS A 340 12.41 -35.50 7.14
CA LYS A 340 13.15 -36.28 6.13
C LYS A 340 12.73 -35.92 4.71
N THR A 341 13.73 -35.70 3.86
CA THR A 341 13.54 -35.30 2.46
C THR A 341 13.76 -36.49 1.54
N PHE A 342 12.71 -36.89 0.83
CA PHE A 342 12.73 -37.90 -0.23
C PHE A 342 12.81 -37.21 -1.60
N GLN A 343 13.42 -37.89 -2.58
CA GLN A 343 13.74 -37.30 -3.88
C GLN A 343 13.42 -38.25 -5.04
N TRP A 344 12.84 -37.70 -6.11
CA TRP A 344 12.54 -38.43 -7.35
C TRP A 344 13.12 -37.67 -8.54
N SER A 345 13.68 -38.41 -9.49
CA SER A 345 14.15 -37.87 -10.77
C SER A 345 13.04 -38.06 -11.81
N ILE A 346 12.40 -36.96 -12.20
CA ILE A 346 11.15 -36.97 -12.99
C ILE A 346 11.36 -36.19 -14.28
N THR A 347 10.87 -36.73 -15.40
CA THR A 347 10.87 -36.07 -16.71
C THR A 347 9.44 -35.77 -17.12
N ALA A 348 9.17 -34.53 -17.57
CA ALA A 348 7.82 -34.08 -17.90
C ALA A 348 7.53 -34.19 -19.42
N GLU A 349 6.52 -34.98 -19.80
CA GLU A 349 6.21 -35.30 -21.20
C GLU A 349 4.99 -34.55 -21.77
N GLN A 350 4.25 -33.82 -20.93
CA GLN A 350 3.04 -33.10 -21.34
C GLN A 350 3.13 -31.61 -21.00
N LEU A 351 2.80 -30.76 -21.97
CA LEU A 351 2.77 -29.31 -21.81
C LEU A 351 1.56 -28.83 -20.99
N GLY A 352 1.73 -27.75 -20.24
CA GLY A 352 0.66 -27.10 -19.49
C GLY A 352 0.64 -27.45 -17.99
N PRO A 353 -0.51 -27.28 -17.30
CA PRO A 353 -0.64 -27.53 -15.87
C PRO A 353 -0.81 -29.04 -15.59
N MET A 354 0.11 -29.59 -14.80
CA MET A 354 0.18 -31.01 -14.45
C MET A 354 0.02 -31.19 -12.93
N ASN A 355 -0.78 -32.14 -12.49
CA ASN A 355 -0.90 -32.49 -11.08
C ASN A 355 0.23 -33.43 -10.65
N ILE A 356 0.79 -33.20 -9.47
CA ILE A 356 1.73 -34.09 -8.80
C ILE A 356 1.14 -34.41 -7.42
N THR A 357 0.79 -35.68 -7.21
CA THR A 357 0.31 -36.20 -5.91
C THR A 357 1.42 -37.00 -5.23
N ILE A 358 1.70 -36.69 -3.96
CA ILE A 358 2.47 -37.58 -3.07
C ILE A 358 1.61 -37.96 -1.88
N SER A 359 1.66 -39.23 -1.47
CA SER A 359 1.05 -39.71 -0.24
C SER A 359 2.11 -40.27 0.73
N THR A 360 1.96 -39.95 2.01
CA THR A 360 2.86 -40.38 3.09
C THR A 360 2.07 -41.04 4.19
N GLU A 361 2.40 -42.28 4.52
CA GLU A 361 1.65 -43.11 5.46
C GLU A 361 2.55 -43.65 6.57
N ALA A 362 2.03 -43.66 7.80
CA ALA A 362 2.63 -44.31 8.94
C ALA A 362 2.34 -45.82 8.88
N VAL A 363 3.37 -46.63 8.71
CA VAL A 363 3.28 -48.08 8.52
C VAL A 363 3.37 -48.79 9.87
N VAL A 364 2.49 -49.76 10.10
CA VAL A 364 2.58 -50.66 11.26
C VAL A 364 3.71 -51.67 11.01
N THR A 365 4.81 -51.57 11.76
CA THR A 365 5.96 -52.49 11.65
C THR A 365 6.52 -52.86 13.03
N GLU A 366 6.91 -54.13 13.20
CA GLU A 366 7.62 -54.60 14.40
C GLU A 366 9.11 -54.20 14.42
N GLU A 367 9.65 -53.69 13.30
CA GLU A 367 10.99 -53.12 13.24
C GLU A 367 11.11 -51.87 14.13
N LEU A 368 12.06 -51.88 15.07
CA LEU A 368 12.33 -50.73 15.93
C LEU A 368 12.87 -49.53 15.14
N CYS A 369 12.37 -48.34 15.45
CA CYS A 369 12.89 -47.09 14.95
C CYS A 369 13.89 -46.50 15.96
N GLY A 370 15.12 -46.99 15.90
CA GLY A 370 16.13 -46.75 16.94
C GLY A 370 15.85 -47.65 18.13
N GLU A 371 15.44 -47.06 19.26
CA GLU A 371 15.10 -47.79 20.49
C GLU A 371 13.58 -47.89 20.71
N GLU A 372 12.75 -47.17 19.94
CA GLU A 372 11.29 -47.15 20.08
C GLU A 372 10.56 -48.08 19.09
N ILE A 373 9.44 -48.66 19.53
CA ILE A 373 8.47 -49.30 18.63
C ILE A 373 7.73 -48.19 17.85
N PRO A 374 7.64 -48.27 16.51
CA PRO A 374 6.99 -47.24 15.69
C PRO A 374 5.56 -46.92 16.13
N PHE A 375 5.32 -45.65 16.48
CA PHE A 375 3.99 -45.14 16.72
C PHE A 375 3.24 -44.91 15.40
N VAL A 376 1.97 -45.33 15.38
CA VAL A 376 1.03 -45.06 14.28
C VAL A 376 -0.15 -44.30 14.88
N PRO A 377 -0.45 -43.07 14.42
CA PRO A 377 -1.52 -42.26 14.99
C PRO A 377 -2.90 -42.72 14.48
N ASN A 378 -3.89 -42.76 15.38
CA ASN A 378 -5.27 -43.16 15.04
C ASN A 378 -6.02 -42.15 14.13
N GLN A 379 -5.48 -40.94 13.97
CA GLN A 379 -5.96 -39.88 13.07
C GLN A 379 -4.73 -39.13 12.55
N GLY A 380 -4.70 -38.87 11.24
CA GLY A 380 -3.50 -38.41 10.54
C GLY A 380 -2.53 -39.56 10.23
N GLN A 381 -3.00 -40.79 10.04
CA GLN A 381 -2.12 -41.91 9.66
C GLN A 381 -1.54 -41.69 8.26
N LYS A 382 -2.32 -41.10 7.35
CA LYS A 382 -1.93 -40.83 5.98
C LYS A 382 -2.17 -39.36 5.63
N ASP A 383 -1.11 -38.69 5.18
CA ASP A 383 -1.21 -37.38 4.54
C ASP A 383 -1.07 -37.54 3.02
N THR A 384 -1.71 -36.67 2.24
CA THR A 384 -1.68 -36.74 0.78
C THR A 384 -1.82 -35.36 0.17
N ILE A 385 -0.79 -34.93 -0.55
CA ILE A 385 -0.64 -33.58 -1.08
C ILE A 385 -0.65 -33.56 -2.61
N THR A 386 -1.58 -32.79 -3.19
CA THR A 386 -1.64 -32.53 -4.64
C THR A 386 -1.20 -31.09 -4.93
N LYS A 387 -0.13 -30.89 -5.70
CA LYS A 387 0.28 -29.56 -6.21
C LYS A 387 0.29 -29.54 -7.74
N ILE A 388 -0.02 -28.38 -8.33
CA ILE A 388 0.06 -28.14 -9.77
C ILE A 388 1.47 -27.65 -10.12
N LEU A 389 2.12 -28.30 -11.08
CA LEU A 389 3.35 -27.85 -11.72
C LEU A 389 3.05 -27.37 -13.15
N LEU A 390 3.64 -26.25 -13.57
CA LEU A 390 3.51 -25.74 -14.94
C LEU A 390 4.67 -26.25 -15.82
N VAL A 391 4.36 -27.06 -16.82
CA VAL A 391 5.30 -27.49 -17.85
C VAL A 391 5.26 -26.49 -19.01
N ARG A 392 6.43 -25.98 -19.41
CA ARG A 392 6.61 -25.05 -20.53
C ARG A 392 7.27 -25.75 -21.72
N PRO A 393 7.03 -25.29 -22.96
CA PRO A 393 7.75 -25.79 -24.12
C PRO A 393 9.24 -25.40 -24.05
N GLU A 394 10.06 -26.24 -24.66
CA GLU A 394 11.49 -26.07 -24.84
C GLU A 394 11.85 -24.99 -25.89
N GLY A 395 13.12 -24.58 -25.89
CA GLY A 395 13.63 -23.56 -26.80
C GLY A 395 13.36 -22.12 -26.35
N VAL A 396 13.27 -21.20 -27.32
CA VAL A 396 13.16 -19.75 -27.08
C VAL A 396 11.86 -19.23 -27.72
N LEU A 397 11.06 -18.50 -26.94
CA LEU A 397 9.84 -17.86 -27.43
C LEU A 397 10.17 -16.76 -28.45
N VAL A 398 9.76 -16.97 -29.70
CA VAL A 398 9.81 -15.95 -30.77
C VAL A 398 8.41 -15.39 -30.97
N GLU A 399 8.18 -14.17 -30.49
CA GLU A 399 6.90 -13.47 -30.65
C GLU A 399 6.94 -12.55 -31.88
N LYS A 400 5.90 -12.61 -32.72
CA LYS A 400 5.72 -11.73 -33.89
C LYS A 400 4.43 -10.95 -33.74
N ALA A 401 4.53 -9.64 -33.50
CA ALA A 401 3.36 -8.76 -33.49
C ALA A 401 2.99 -8.34 -34.93
N HIS A 402 1.71 -8.44 -35.27
CA HIS A 402 1.12 -7.75 -36.42
C HIS A 402 0.11 -6.73 -35.89
N SER A 403 0.22 -5.48 -36.33
CA SER A 403 -0.57 -4.36 -35.82
C SER A 403 -1.13 -3.56 -36.98
N SER A 404 -2.45 -3.37 -37.02
CA SER A 404 -3.11 -2.59 -38.06
C SER A 404 -4.27 -1.74 -37.52
N ILE A 405 -4.70 -0.77 -38.32
CA ILE A 405 -5.70 0.24 -37.94
C ILE A 405 -6.88 0.15 -38.91
N LEU A 406 -7.95 -0.52 -38.47
CA LEU A 406 -9.17 -0.69 -39.26
C LEU A 406 -10.13 0.48 -39.06
N CYS A 407 -10.13 1.43 -40.00
CA CYS A 407 -11.08 2.55 -40.01
C CYS A 407 -12.24 2.31 -40.99
N PRO A 408 -13.38 1.74 -40.56
CA PRO A 408 -14.55 1.56 -41.43
C PRO A 408 -15.13 2.92 -41.85
N LYS A 409 -15.20 3.15 -43.16
CA LYS A 409 -15.93 4.30 -43.73
C LYS A 409 -17.42 3.97 -43.75
N LYS A 410 -18.30 4.96 -43.54
CA LYS A 410 -19.77 4.77 -43.49
C LYS A 410 -20.25 3.88 -44.65
N GLY A 411 -20.83 2.72 -44.32
CA GLY A 411 -21.38 1.75 -45.28
C GLY A 411 -20.46 0.56 -45.61
N ASN A 412 -19.14 0.70 -45.51
CA ASN A 412 -18.19 -0.35 -45.92
C ASN A 412 -17.42 -0.93 -44.71
N PRO A 413 -17.47 -2.25 -44.46
CA PRO A 413 -16.63 -2.87 -43.44
C PRO A 413 -15.15 -2.76 -43.84
N ALA A 414 -14.29 -2.41 -42.88
CA ALA A 414 -12.85 -2.53 -43.03
C ALA A 414 -12.44 -3.95 -42.61
N GLN A 415 -11.73 -4.67 -43.49
CA GLN A 415 -11.26 -6.03 -43.26
C GLN A 415 -9.80 -6.16 -43.69
N GLU A 416 -9.03 -6.94 -42.94
CA GLU A 416 -7.65 -7.30 -43.25
C GLU A 416 -7.43 -8.77 -42.88
N SER A 417 -6.64 -9.48 -43.67
CA SER A 417 -6.31 -10.90 -43.46
C SER A 417 -4.87 -11.07 -43.02
N VAL A 418 -4.66 -11.50 -41.77
CA VAL A 418 -3.32 -11.73 -41.21
C VAL A 418 -2.92 -13.20 -41.37
N SER A 419 -1.86 -13.48 -42.13
CA SER A 419 -1.35 -14.84 -42.34
C SER A 419 -0.35 -15.24 -41.25
N LEU A 420 -0.74 -16.16 -40.36
CA LEU A 420 0.10 -16.66 -39.26
C LEU A 420 1.14 -17.68 -39.77
N MET A 421 2.24 -17.18 -40.35
CA MET A 421 3.36 -18.01 -40.83
C MET A 421 4.26 -18.48 -39.67
N LEU A 422 4.07 -19.74 -39.27
CA LEU A 422 4.93 -20.47 -38.34
C LEU A 422 6.24 -20.90 -39.03
N PRO A 423 7.40 -20.81 -38.36
CA PRO A 423 8.65 -21.39 -38.87
C PRO A 423 8.67 -22.92 -38.69
N LEU A 424 9.56 -23.62 -39.42
CA LEU A 424 9.63 -25.08 -39.44
C LEU A 424 10.10 -25.72 -38.12
N ASN A 425 10.72 -24.94 -37.23
CA ASN A 425 11.29 -25.39 -35.96
C ASN A 425 10.39 -25.09 -34.74
N VAL A 426 9.07 -25.10 -34.93
CA VAL A 426 8.09 -24.91 -33.85
C VAL A 426 7.91 -26.18 -33.04
N VAL A 427 8.01 -26.06 -31.72
CA VAL A 427 7.63 -27.11 -30.76
C VAL A 427 6.10 -27.27 -30.77
N GLU A 428 5.59 -28.49 -30.86
CA GLU A 428 4.15 -28.74 -30.84
C GLU A 428 3.51 -28.21 -29.54
N GLY A 429 2.27 -27.71 -29.60
CA GLY A 429 1.59 -27.11 -28.46
C GLY A 429 2.16 -25.77 -27.93
N SER A 430 3.34 -25.32 -28.39
CA SER A 430 3.92 -24.02 -27.99
C SER A 430 3.22 -22.80 -28.61
N VAL A 431 2.50 -23.01 -29.71
CA VAL A 431 1.88 -21.94 -30.51
C VAL A 431 0.71 -21.30 -29.77
N ARG A 432 0.80 -19.98 -29.57
CA ARG A 432 -0.29 -19.14 -29.07
C ARG A 432 -0.47 -17.95 -30.00
N ALA A 433 -1.72 -17.54 -30.22
CA ALA A 433 -2.07 -16.31 -30.92
C ALA A 433 -2.98 -15.48 -30.02
N THR A 434 -2.64 -14.21 -29.82
CA THR A 434 -3.43 -13.25 -29.05
C THR A 434 -3.84 -12.10 -29.95
N ILE A 435 -5.11 -11.71 -29.86
CA ILE A 435 -5.67 -10.57 -30.60
C ILE A 435 -6.16 -9.56 -29.58
N SER A 436 -5.68 -8.32 -29.68
CA SER A 436 -6.15 -7.19 -28.88
C SER A 436 -6.76 -6.15 -29.81
N VAL A 437 -7.94 -5.62 -29.45
CA VAL A 437 -8.68 -4.66 -30.25
C VAL A 437 -8.97 -3.43 -29.40
N THR A 438 -8.30 -2.32 -29.71
CA THR A 438 -8.45 -1.04 -29.00
C THR A 438 -9.04 -0.01 -29.96
N GLY A 439 -10.20 0.57 -29.61
CA GLY A 439 -10.86 1.61 -30.43
C GLY A 439 -10.23 3.01 -30.34
N ASP A 440 -9.22 3.18 -29.48
CA ASP A 440 -8.51 4.43 -29.23
C ASP A 440 -7.00 4.14 -29.22
N LEU A 441 -6.24 4.80 -30.11
CA LEU A 441 -4.80 4.60 -30.28
C LEU A 441 -3.97 5.05 -29.05
N MET A 442 -4.50 5.98 -28.25
CA MET A 442 -3.88 6.45 -27.01
C MET A 442 -4.56 5.87 -25.76
N GLY A 443 -5.66 5.12 -25.90
CA GLY A 443 -6.47 4.61 -24.79
C GLY A 443 -5.66 3.86 -23.73
N THR A 444 -4.71 3.02 -24.14
CA THR A 444 -3.82 2.28 -23.22
C THR A 444 -2.84 3.20 -22.46
N ALA A 445 -2.44 4.33 -23.05
CA ALA A 445 -1.67 5.35 -22.35
C ALA A 445 -2.56 6.14 -21.38
N LEU A 446 -3.76 6.54 -21.83
CA LEU A 446 -4.74 7.28 -21.01
C LEU A 446 -5.27 6.49 -19.80
N GLN A 447 -5.27 5.15 -19.85
CA GLN A 447 -5.56 4.32 -18.68
C GLN A 447 -4.61 4.58 -17.50
N ASN A 448 -3.45 5.21 -17.73
CA ASN A 448 -2.48 5.61 -16.72
C ASN A 448 -2.35 7.14 -16.59
N LEU A 449 -3.45 7.87 -16.83
CA LEU A 449 -3.52 9.35 -16.77
C LEU A 449 -2.89 9.96 -15.51
N ASP A 450 -3.13 9.41 -14.31
CA ASP A 450 -2.55 9.92 -13.07
C ASP A 450 -1.02 9.75 -12.97
N HIS A 451 -0.41 8.88 -13.78
CA HIS A 451 1.04 8.76 -13.93
C HIS A 451 1.62 9.62 -15.06
N LEU A 452 0.79 10.11 -15.99
CA LEU A 452 1.18 11.06 -17.06
C LEU A 452 0.99 12.52 -16.64
N VAL A 453 -0.02 12.82 -15.81
CA VAL A 453 -0.34 14.16 -15.31
C VAL A 453 0.26 14.34 -13.91
N GLN A 454 1.59 14.35 -13.85
CA GLN A 454 2.36 14.59 -12.63
C GLN A 454 2.65 16.09 -12.43
N MET A 455 3.00 16.49 -11.21
CA MET A 455 3.50 17.83 -10.91
C MET A 455 4.89 18.03 -11.53
N PRO A 456 5.11 19.04 -12.40
CA PRO A 456 6.44 19.37 -12.91
C PRO A 456 7.39 19.79 -11.78
N HIS A 457 8.61 19.29 -11.82
CA HIS A 457 9.67 19.51 -10.84
C HIS A 457 11.03 19.14 -11.43
N GLY A 458 12.11 19.42 -10.69
CA GLY A 458 13.48 19.13 -11.12
C GLY A 458 14.09 20.26 -11.96
N CYS A 459 15.21 19.94 -12.63
CA CYS A 459 15.98 20.87 -13.45
C CYS A 459 15.27 21.19 -14.78
N GLY A 460 15.80 22.13 -15.57
CA GLY A 460 15.14 22.67 -16.78
C GLY A 460 14.72 21.63 -17.82
N GLU A 461 15.41 20.48 -17.92
CA GLU A 461 14.98 19.36 -18.77
C GLU A 461 13.91 18.49 -18.09
N GLN A 462 14.09 18.16 -16.81
CA GLN A 462 13.19 17.31 -16.01
C GLN A 462 11.79 17.95 -15.86
N ASN A 463 11.74 19.26 -15.64
CA ASN A 463 10.50 20.01 -15.60
C ASN A 463 9.75 19.95 -16.94
N MET A 464 10.45 20.02 -18.08
CA MET A 464 9.83 19.89 -19.41
C MET A 464 9.37 18.46 -19.74
N VAL A 465 10.07 17.43 -19.27
CA VAL A 465 9.63 16.02 -19.37
C VAL A 465 8.28 15.80 -18.69
N LEU A 466 7.96 16.57 -17.65
CA LEU A 466 6.70 16.49 -16.91
C LEU A 466 5.64 17.50 -17.39
N PHE A 467 6.04 18.68 -17.85
CA PHE A 467 5.14 19.71 -18.41
C PHE A 467 4.53 19.27 -19.75
N ALA A 468 5.35 18.76 -20.67
CA ALA A 468 4.92 18.49 -22.05
C ALA A 468 3.80 17.41 -22.16
N PRO A 469 3.85 16.27 -21.45
CA PRO A 469 2.78 15.27 -21.50
C PRO A 469 1.40 15.82 -21.13
N ILE A 470 1.30 16.74 -20.16
CA ILE A 470 0.03 17.34 -19.73
C ILE A 470 -0.61 18.12 -20.88
N VAL A 471 0.20 18.87 -21.64
CA VAL A 471 -0.25 19.65 -22.80
C VAL A 471 -0.75 18.74 -23.92
N TYR A 472 0.00 17.68 -24.25
CA TYR A 472 -0.43 16.71 -25.28
C TYR A 472 -1.67 15.91 -24.84
N VAL A 473 -1.80 15.56 -23.55
CA VAL A 473 -2.99 14.92 -22.98
C VAL A 473 -4.22 15.82 -23.08
N LEU A 474 -4.09 17.11 -22.72
CA LEU A 474 -5.17 18.09 -22.87
C LEU A 474 -5.61 18.23 -24.33
N GLN A 475 -4.65 18.37 -25.26
CA GLN A 475 -4.93 18.41 -26.69
C GLN A 475 -5.65 17.14 -27.15
N TYR A 476 -5.18 15.96 -26.73
CA TYR A 476 -5.78 14.69 -27.12
C TYR A 476 -7.24 14.58 -26.67
N LEU A 477 -7.50 14.76 -25.37
CA LEU A 477 -8.84 14.69 -24.78
C LEU A 477 -9.80 15.74 -25.37
N GLU A 478 -9.29 16.91 -25.75
CA GLU A 478 -10.08 17.95 -26.43
C GLU A 478 -10.42 17.55 -27.87
N LYS A 479 -9.49 16.99 -28.64
CA LYS A 479 -9.76 16.51 -30.01
C LYS A 479 -10.69 15.28 -30.05
N THR A 480 -10.58 14.37 -29.08
CA THR A 480 -11.50 13.21 -28.96
C THR A 480 -12.82 13.54 -28.30
N ARG A 481 -13.00 14.77 -27.77
CA ARG A 481 -14.17 15.22 -27.00
C ARG A 481 -14.39 14.43 -25.69
N GLN A 482 -13.32 13.86 -25.13
CA GLN A 482 -13.31 13.16 -23.85
C GLN A 482 -12.94 14.10 -22.67
N LEU A 483 -12.54 15.35 -22.93
CA LEU A 483 -12.13 16.32 -21.91
C LEU A 483 -13.32 16.82 -21.07
N THR A 484 -13.42 16.36 -19.83
CA THR A 484 -14.37 16.90 -18.83
C THR A 484 -13.83 18.21 -18.23
N PRO A 485 -14.70 19.10 -17.69
CA PRO A 485 -14.25 20.36 -17.10
C PRO A 485 -13.36 20.16 -15.87
N GLU A 486 -13.59 19.11 -15.07
CA GLU A 486 -12.79 18.79 -13.87
C GLU A 486 -11.37 18.35 -14.25
N ILE A 487 -11.22 17.57 -15.33
CA ILE A 487 -9.91 17.20 -15.87
C ILE A 487 -9.21 18.44 -16.45
N LYS A 488 -9.95 19.31 -17.17
CA LYS A 488 -9.41 20.56 -17.69
C LYS A 488 -8.92 21.47 -16.57
N GLU A 489 -9.69 21.66 -15.50
CA GLU A 489 -9.32 22.47 -14.34
C GLU A 489 -8.15 21.85 -13.55
N ARG A 490 -8.13 20.53 -13.34
CA ARG A 490 -7.01 19.85 -12.65
C ARG A 490 -5.70 19.98 -13.42
N ALA A 491 -5.72 19.77 -14.74
CA ALA A 491 -4.52 19.82 -15.59
C ALA A 491 -4.04 21.25 -15.85
N THR A 492 -4.95 22.20 -16.16
CA THR A 492 -4.59 23.62 -16.24
C THR A 492 -4.16 24.18 -14.88
N GLY A 493 -4.73 23.65 -13.80
CA GLY A 493 -4.26 23.78 -12.43
C GLY A 493 -2.77 23.44 -12.32
N VAL A 494 -2.37 22.18 -12.55
CA VAL A 494 -0.96 21.75 -12.46
C VAL A 494 -0.01 22.60 -13.34
N LEU A 495 -0.45 23.06 -14.51
CA LEU A 495 0.35 23.92 -15.39
C LEU A 495 0.51 25.37 -14.86
N ARG A 496 -0.55 25.96 -14.27
CA ARG A 496 -0.64 27.39 -13.89
C ARG A 496 -0.45 27.66 -12.39
N ASN A 497 -0.76 26.69 -11.53
CA ASN A 497 -0.81 26.77 -10.08
C ASN A 497 -0.23 25.47 -9.49
N GLY A 498 0.96 25.53 -8.87
CA GLY A 498 1.49 24.38 -8.12
C GLY A 498 0.45 23.85 -7.12
N ASN A 499 0.20 22.54 -7.16
CA ASN A 499 -1.04 21.93 -6.66
C ASN A 499 -1.31 22.29 -5.18
N THR A 500 -2.42 22.99 -4.94
CA THR A 500 -2.70 23.74 -3.69
C THR A 500 -3.11 22.81 -2.53
N ARG A 501 -2.16 22.01 -2.03
CA ARG A 501 -2.34 21.14 -0.84
C ARG A 501 -1.07 20.83 -0.03
N VAL A 502 0.13 21.09 -0.55
CA VAL A 502 1.41 20.95 0.19
C VAL A 502 2.30 22.16 -0.13
N LEU A 503 3.24 22.48 0.76
CA LEU A 503 4.09 23.67 0.73
C LEU A 503 4.88 23.83 -0.59
N SER A 504 4.77 25.04 -1.17
CA SER A 504 5.79 25.72 -1.98
C SER A 504 6.49 24.95 -3.09
N PHE A 505 5.77 24.68 -4.20
CA PHE A 505 6.40 24.54 -5.52
C PHE A 505 5.71 25.45 -6.54
N PHE A 506 6.51 26.05 -7.42
CA PHE A 506 6.04 27.01 -8.42
C PHE A 506 5.25 26.31 -9.56
N PRO A 507 4.42 27.04 -10.33
CA PRO A 507 3.79 26.53 -11.55
C PRO A 507 4.80 25.92 -12.53
N GLY A 508 4.45 24.88 -13.28
CA GLY A 508 5.39 24.24 -14.23
C GLY A 508 5.98 25.20 -15.28
N TYR A 509 5.18 26.17 -15.74
CA TYR A 509 5.66 27.30 -16.57
C TYR A 509 6.66 28.19 -15.81
N GLN A 510 6.31 28.60 -14.59
CA GLN A 510 7.11 29.48 -13.75
C GLN A 510 8.42 28.84 -13.26
N ILE A 511 8.44 27.52 -13.05
CA ILE A 511 9.66 26.74 -12.81
C ILE A 511 10.56 26.87 -14.04
N GLN A 512 10.03 26.64 -15.24
CA GLN A 512 10.83 26.72 -16.46
C GLN A 512 11.44 28.11 -16.69
N LEU A 513 10.72 29.18 -16.35
CA LEU A 513 11.25 30.56 -16.42
C LEU A 513 12.47 30.79 -15.50
N GLN A 514 12.66 30.00 -14.43
CA GLN A 514 13.89 30.07 -13.60
C GLN A 514 15.13 29.51 -14.34
N TYR A 515 14.91 28.75 -15.42
CA TYR A 515 15.95 28.19 -16.28
C TYR A 515 16.14 29.01 -17.57
N GLN A 516 15.52 30.20 -17.66
CA GLN A 516 15.69 31.12 -18.78
C GLN A 516 16.91 32.03 -18.59
N HIS A 517 17.66 32.25 -19.67
CA HIS A 517 18.79 33.17 -19.75
C HIS A 517 18.34 34.58 -20.17
N PRO A 518 19.17 35.64 -19.95
CA PRO A 518 18.85 37.01 -20.35
C PRO A 518 18.68 37.23 -21.86
N ASP A 519 19.17 36.32 -22.71
CA ASP A 519 18.96 36.31 -24.16
C ASP A 519 17.65 35.61 -24.59
N GLY A 520 16.91 35.05 -23.63
CA GLY A 520 15.67 34.32 -23.83
C GLY A 520 15.83 32.80 -24.02
N SER A 521 17.06 32.28 -24.09
CA SER A 521 17.35 30.84 -24.23
C SER A 521 17.13 30.06 -22.92
N TYR A 522 17.16 28.72 -22.97
CA TYR A 522 16.97 27.83 -21.82
C TYR A 522 18.09 26.79 -21.74
N SER A 523 18.53 26.44 -20.53
CA SER A 523 19.50 25.35 -20.25
C SER A 523 19.04 24.49 -19.05
N GLU A 524 19.80 23.44 -18.69
CA GLU A 524 19.41 22.54 -17.61
C GLU A 524 19.42 23.24 -16.24
N PHE A 525 20.41 24.10 -15.98
CA PHE A 525 20.59 24.80 -14.70
C PHE A 525 20.37 26.32 -14.80
N GLY A 526 19.91 26.81 -15.95
CA GLY A 526 19.62 28.22 -16.21
C GLY A 526 20.89 29.07 -16.21
N THR A 527 20.84 30.25 -15.62
CA THR A 527 21.97 31.21 -15.50
C THR A 527 23.15 30.73 -14.63
N LYS A 528 23.16 29.46 -14.23
CA LYS A 528 24.35 28.76 -13.70
C LYS A 528 25.23 28.16 -14.80
N ASP A 529 24.63 27.85 -15.95
CA ASP A 529 25.33 27.44 -17.16
C ASP A 529 25.85 28.70 -17.88
N GLU A 530 26.96 28.57 -18.63
CA GLU A 530 27.54 29.70 -19.36
C GLU A 530 26.76 30.04 -20.66
N TYR A 531 26.03 29.05 -21.22
CA TYR A 531 25.32 29.16 -22.49
C TYR A 531 23.97 28.41 -22.47
N GLY A 532 23.00 28.91 -23.24
CA GLY A 532 21.72 28.24 -23.48
C GLY A 532 21.86 26.98 -24.34
N ASN A 533 20.99 25.98 -24.08
CA ASN A 533 20.89 24.76 -24.88
C ASN A 533 19.88 24.96 -26.02
N THR A 534 20.35 24.88 -27.27
CA THR A 534 19.52 25.09 -28.48
C THR A 534 18.35 24.11 -28.58
N TRP A 535 18.55 22.84 -28.22
CA TRP A 535 17.51 21.82 -28.25
C TRP A 535 16.46 22.06 -27.17
N LEU A 536 16.88 22.32 -25.93
CA LEU A 536 15.94 22.60 -24.84
C LEU A 536 15.16 23.88 -25.12
N THR A 537 15.80 24.94 -25.60
CA THR A 537 15.15 26.19 -26.00
C THR A 537 14.06 25.93 -27.05
N ALA A 538 14.36 25.18 -28.11
CA ALA A 538 13.37 24.83 -29.13
C ALA A 538 12.24 23.94 -28.58
N PHE A 539 12.53 23.02 -27.66
CA PHE A 539 11.54 22.14 -27.04
C PHE A 539 10.60 22.90 -26.09
N VAL A 540 11.14 23.81 -25.27
CA VAL A 540 10.38 24.73 -24.40
C VAL A 540 9.43 25.58 -25.25
N VAL A 541 9.95 26.29 -26.26
CA VAL A 541 9.15 27.16 -27.14
C VAL A 541 8.04 26.38 -27.85
N LYS A 542 8.33 25.19 -28.38
CA LYS A 542 7.31 24.31 -29.00
C LYS A 542 6.18 23.97 -28.01
N CYS A 543 6.53 23.53 -26.80
CA CYS A 543 5.56 23.13 -25.79
C CYS A 543 4.75 24.32 -25.25
N PHE A 544 5.36 25.50 -25.13
CA PHE A 544 4.69 26.73 -24.70
C PHE A 544 3.68 27.21 -25.76
N VAL A 545 4.06 27.28 -27.03
CA VAL A 545 3.14 27.59 -28.14
C VAL A 545 1.94 26.63 -28.15
N GLN A 546 2.17 25.35 -27.83
CA GLN A 546 1.14 24.32 -27.70
C GLN A 546 0.30 24.41 -26.43
N ALA A 547 0.77 25.10 -25.39
CA ALA A 547 0.09 25.30 -24.11
C ALA A 547 -0.73 26.60 -24.04
N LYS A 548 -0.44 27.60 -24.89
CA LYS A 548 -1.16 28.90 -24.97
C LYS A 548 -2.70 28.81 -25.13
N PRO A 549 -3.32 27.73 -25.67
CA PRO A 549 -4.78 27.54 -25.63
C PRO A 549 -5.36 27.16 -24.26
N TYR A 550 -4.53 26.73 -23.31
CA TYR A 550 -4.93 26.15 -22.02
C TYR A 550 -4.48 26.98 -20.80
N ILE A 551 -3.35 27.67 -20.93
CA ILE A 551 -2.80 28.58 -19.92
C ILE A 551 -2.41 29.91 -20.56
N PHE A 552 -2.47 30.98 -19.77
CA PHE A 552 -1.89 32.26 -20.16
C PHE A 552 -0.36 32.14 -20.18
N LEU A 553 0.22 32.67 -21.25
CA LEU A 553 1.65 32.78 -21.53
C LEU A 553 1.80 34.10 -22.26
N ASP A 554 2.72 34.95 -21.83
CA ASP A 554 2.97 36.26 -22.43
C ASP A 554 3.30 36.14 -23.94
#